data_AF-A0A151DZJ9-F1
#
_entry.id   AF-A0A151DZJ9-F1
#
_cell.length_a   1.000
_cell.length_b   1.000
_cell.length_c   1.000
_cell.angle_alpha   90.00
_cell.angle_beta   90.00
_cell.angle_gamma   90.00
#
_symmetry.space_group_name_H-M   'P 1'
#
loop_
_entity.id
_entity.type
_entity.pdbx_description
1 polymer ?
#
loop_
_entity_poly.entity_id
_entity_poly.type
_entity_poly.pdbx_seq_one_letter_code
_entity_poly.pdbx_strand_id
1 'polypeptide(L)'
;MNKILSKNIKVINTCYNHVGGLLGEAILRFFLKEELIKRLDNEYIITEKGWDELEIIGIDIEKLRSNNRKIVNVCIESNHGILYEHIGSFLGTTLMEKMLELGWIKKKDEKIFELTEKGITGLESFGVNIKTFV
;
A
#
# COMPACT_ATOMS: atom_id res chain seq x y z
N MET A 1 -26.51 6.37 -26.75
CA MET A 1 -25.78 5.10 -26.98
C MET A 1 -24.96 4.78 -25.74
N ASN A 2 -25.25 3.61 -25.16
CA ASN A 2 -24.50 2.84 -24.16
C ASN A 2 -24.05 3.54 -22.87
N LYS A 3 -25.01 3.62 -21.94
CA LYS A 3 -24.79 3.68 -20.49
C LYS A 3 -24.22 2.32 -20.07
N ILE A 4 -22.89 2.17 -20.13
CA ILE A 4 -22.22 0.95 -19.65
C ILE A 4 -22.33 0.96 -18.12
N LEU A 5 -22.94 -0.10 -17.61
CA LEU A 5 -23.15 -0.40 -16.20
C LEU A 5 -21.86 -0.18 -15.41
N SER A 6 -21.87 0.81 -14.52
CA SER A 6 -20.78 1.18 -13.64
C SER A 6 -20.52 0.07 -12.64
N LYS A 7 -19.60 -0.84 -12.98
CA LYS A 7 -18.85 -1.57 -11.96
C LYS A 7 -18.17 -0.51 -11.09
N ASN A 8 -18.29 -0.56 -9.77
CA ASN A 8 -17.69 0.40 -8.83
C ASN A 8 -16.16 0.37 -8.97
N ILE A 9 -15.64 1.11 -9.95
CA ILE A 9 -14.22 1.26 -10.18
C ILE A 9 -13.70 2.17 -9.08
N LYS A 10 -12.80 1.64 -8.25
CA LYS A 10 -12.19 2.39 -7.16
C LYS A 10 -10.83 2.91 -7.59
N VAL A 11 -10.79 4.18 -7.88
CA VAL A 11 -9.54 4.89 -8.18
C VAL A 11 -8.69 4.92 -6.91
N ILE A 12 -7.41 4.59 -7.06
CA ILE A 12 -6.42 4.61 -5.99
C ILE A 12 -5.64 5.91 -6.07
N ASN A 13 -5.56 6.62 -4.95
CA ASN A 13 -4.65 7.74 -4.78
C ASN A 13 -3.21 7.23 -4.67
N THR A 14 -2.29 7.95 -5.29
CA THR A 14 -0.86 7.67 -5.21
C THR A 14 -0.14 8.91 -4.74
N CYS A 15 0.70 8.77 -3.72
CA CYS A 15 1.65 9.79 -3.34
C CYS A 15 2.98 9.45 -4.03
N TYR A 16 3.32 10.17 -5.09
CA TYR A 16 4.47 9.84 -5.96
C TYR A 16 4.42 8.41 -6.52
N ASN A 17 5.24 7.51 -5.96
CA ASN A 17 5.47 6.14 -6.39
C ASN A 17 4.99 5.10 -5.35
N HIS A 18 4.13 5.50 -4.42
CA HIS A 18 3.54 4.61 -3.42
C HIS A 18 2.04 4.89 -3.25
N VAL A 19 1.34 3.93 -2.66
CA VAL A 19 -0.12 3.98 -2.46
C VAL A 19 -0.47 4.98 -1.37
N GLY A 20 -1.31 5.97 -1.71
CA GLY A 20 -1.78 7.03 -0.83
C GLY A 20 -3.28 6.99 -0.57
N GLY A 21 -3.83 8.11 -0.09
CA GLY A 21 -5.23 8.24 0.32
C GLY A 21 -5.71 7.15 1.29
N LEU A 22 -7.01 6.84 1.22
CA LEU A 22 -7.67 5.88 2.12
C LEU A 22 -7.08 4.46 2.06
N LEU A 23 -6.66 4.01 0.88
CA LEU A 23 -6.06 2.68 0.74
C LEU A 23 -4.67 2.65 1.40
N GLY A 24 -3.84 3.68 1.17
CA GLY A 24 -2.54 3.80 1.82
C GLY A 24 -2.65 3.86 3.34
N GLU A 25 -3.65 4.58 3.85
CA GLU A 25 -3.96 4.66 5.28
C GLU A 25 -4.41 3.32 5.85
N ALA A 26 -5.30 2.59 5.15
CA ALA A 26 -5.74 1.27 5.59
C ALA A 26 -4.57 0.27 5.68
N ILE A 27 -3.65 0.30 4.70
CA ILE A 27 -2.43 -0.52 4.70
C ILE A 27 -1.53 -0.12 5.88
N LEU A 28 -1.27 1.17 6.08
CA LEU A 28 -0.43 1.63 7.20
C LEU A 28 -1.02 1.20 8.55
N ARG A 29 -2.34 1.38 8.75
CA ARG A 29 -3.04 0.97 9.97
C ARG A 29 -2.89 -0.53 10.23
N PHE A 30 -3.00 -1.36 9.19
CA PHE A 30 -2.75 -2.79 9.29
C PHE A 30 -1.30 -3.09 9.71
N PHE A 31 -0.31 -2.50 9.05
CA PHE A 31 1.11 -2.72 9.37
C PHE A 31 1.47 -2.31 10.80
N LEU A 32 0.89 -1.23 11.32
CA LEU A 32 1.09 -0.79 12.70
C LEU A 32 0.36 -1.69 13.70
N LYS A 33 -0.91 -2.02 13.43
CA LYS A 33 -1.74 -2.84 14.31
C LYS A 33 -1.17 -4.24 14.49
N GLU A 34 -0.69 -4.84 13.41
CA GLU A 34 -0.08 -6.17 13.43
C GLU A 34 1.40 -6.15 13.80
N GLU A 35 1.94 -4.98 14.17
CA GLU A 35 3.35 -4.78 14.53
C GLU A 35 4.33 -5.22 13.44
N LEU A 36 3.95 -5.14 12.16
CA LEU A 36 4.85 -5.41 11.03
C LEU A 36 5.88 -4.29 10.87
N ILE A 37 5.47 -3.08 11.21
CA ILE A 37 6.37 -1.95 11.44
C ILE A 37 6.12 -1.40 12.82
N LYS A 38 7.16 -0.82 13.42
CA LYS A 38 7.02 -0.07 14.67
C LYS A 38 7.89 1.17 14.65
N ARG A 39 7.53 2.13 15.48
CA ARG A 39 8.37 3.30 15.73
C ARG A 39 9.43 2.94 16.76
N LEU A 40 10.69 3.16 16.42
CA LEU A 40 11.84 3.12 17.32
C LEU A 40 12.46 4.51 17.33
N ASP A 41 12.39 5.18 18.48
CA ASP A 41 12.74 6.61 18.62
C ASP A 41 11.99 7.51 17.61
N ASN A 42 12.73 8.09 16.66
CA ASN A 42 12.21 8.98 15.62
C ASN A 42 12.10 8.32 14.25
N GLU A 43 12.27 7.00 14.18
CA GLU A 43 12.25 6.25 12.93
C GLU A 43 11.24 5.11 12.97
N TYR A 44 10.80 4.69 11.79
CA TYR A 44 10.06 3.45 11.63
C TYR A 44 11.03 2.36 11.20
N ILE A 45 10.83 1.16 11.74
CA ILE A 45 11.57 -0.04 11.35
C ILE A 45 10.58 -1.15 11.00
N ILE A 46 11.01 -2.07 10.13
CA ILE A 46 10.30 -3.32 9.87
C ILE A 46 10.71 -4.31 10.97
N THR A 47 9.74 -4.94 11.63
CA THR A 47 9.97 -5.96 12.67
C THR A 47 10.32 -7.30 12.04
N GLU A 48 10.78 -8.27 12.83
CA GLU A 48 11.00 -9.65 12.33
C GLU A 48 9.72 -10.22 11.70
N LYS A 49 8.58 -10.13 12.42
CA LYS A 49 7.25 -10.48 11.87
C LYS A 49 6.96 -9.73 10.55
N GLY A 50 7.28 -8.45 10.47
CA GLY A 50 7.11 -7.67 9.25
C GLY A 50 7.92 -8.19 8.07
N TRP A 51 9.17 -8.62 8.31
CA TRP A 51 10.00 -9.22 7.27
C TRP A 51 9.40 -10.53 6.77
N ASP A 52 8.95 -11.40 7.68
CA ASP A 52 8.33 -12.67 7.34
C ASP A 52 7.06 -12.48 6.50
N GLU A 53 6.18 -11.56 6.92
CA GLU A 53 4.94 -11.25 6.19
C GLU A 53 5.20 -10.65 4.80
N LEU A 54 6.22 -9.80 4.67
CA LEU A 54 6.62 -9.24 3.38
C LEU A 54 7.14 -10.35 2.44
N GLU A 55 7.95 -11.28 2.95
CA GLU A 55 8.42 -12.42 2.17
C GLU A 55 7.27 -13.35 1.75
N ILE A 56 6.30 -13.59 2.63
CA ILE A 56 5.09 -14.40 2.33
C ILE A 56 4.28 -13.80 1.17
N ILE A 57 4.14 -12.47 1.09
CA ILE A 57 3.48 -11.82 -0.05
C ILE A 57 4.38 -11.68 -1.29
N GLY A 58 5.58 -12.27 -1.25
CA GLY A 58 6.50 -12.39 -2.37
C GLY A 58 7.41 -11.19 -2.58
N ILE A 59 7.63 -10.36 -1.57
CA ILE A 59 8.64 -9.28 -1.64
C ILE A 59 10.03 -9.88 -1.44
N ASP A 60 10.96 -9.47 -2.31
CA ASP A 60 12.38 -9.79 -2.18
C ASP A 60 12.98 -9.00 -1.01
N ILE A 61 13.00 -9.64 0.17
CA ILE A 61 13.49 -9.03 1.40
C ILE A 61 14.99 -8.75 1.36
N GLU A 62 15.78 -9.52 0.62
CA GLU A 62 17.22 -9.31 0.48
C GLU A 62 17.51 -8.02 -0.28
N LYS A 63 16.80 -7.80 -1.40
CA LYS A 63 16.84 -6.53 -2.14
C LYS A 63 16.35 -5.36 -1.30
N LEU A 64 15.35 -5.58 -0.43
CA LEU A 64 14.83 -4.54 0.45
C LEU A 64 15.85 -4.15 1.55
N ARG A 65 16.54 -5.14 2.15
CA ARG A 65 17.58 -4.97 3.17
C ARG A 65 18.85 -4.33 2.61
N SER A 66 19.26 -4.69 1.39
CA SER A 66 20.50 -4.21 0.79
C SER A 66 20.43 -2.77 0.25
N ASN A 67 19.30 -2.07 0.44
CA ASN A 67 19.10 -0.73 -0.08
C ASN A 67 19.70 0.34 0.85
N ASN A 68 20.52 1.23 0.29
CA ASN A 68 21.12 2.35 1.03
C ASN A 68 20.14 3.51 1.34
N ARG A 69 18.91 3.44 0.83
CA ARG A 69 17.85 4.42 1.12
C ARG A 69 17.14 4.06 2.41
N LYS A 70 16.45 5.04 3.01
CA LYS A 70 15.51 4.78 4.11
C LYS A 70 14.50 3.72 3.66
N ILE A 71 14.42 2.61 4.42
CA ILE A 71 13.59 1.47 4.04
C ILE A 71 12.12 1.81 4.23
N VAL A 72 11.73 2.31 5.41
CA VAL A 72 10.34 2.64 5.74
C VAL A 72 10.23 4.01 6.39
N ASN A 73 9.17 4.73 6.05
CA ASN A 73 8.70 5.89 6.79
C ASN A 73 7.16 5.97 6.68
N VAL A 74 6.58 6.84 7.49
CA VAL A 74 5.22 7.32 7.28
C VAL A 74 5.29 8.62 6.50
N CYS A 75 4.69 8.63 5.31
CA CYS A 75 4.52 9.81 4.47
C CYS A 75 3.12 10.38 4.67
N ILE A 76 3.00 11.70 4.55
CA ILE A 76 1.76 12.44 4.79
C ILE A 76 1.35 13.12 3.48
N GLU A 77 0.15 12.83 3.02
CA GLU A 77 -0.51 13.44 1.87
C GLU A 77 -1.68 14.30 2.34
N SER A 78 -1.91 15.45 1.70
CA SER A 78 -3.11 16.27 1.91
C SER A 78 -3.94 16.28 0.63
N ASN A 79 -5.22 15.98 0.75
CA ASN A 79 -6.16 16.08 -0.35
C ASN A 79 -7.45 16.77 0.12
N HIS A 80 -7.80 17.91 -0.48
CA HIS A 80 -8.93 18.75 -0.08
C HIS A 80 -8.97 19.07 1.43
N GLY A 81 -7.80 19.25 2.07
CA GLY A 81 -7.70 19.56 3.50
C GLY A 81 -7.82 18.35 4.44
N ILE A 82 -7.98 17.14 3.90
CA ILE A 82 -7.92 15.88 4.66
C ILE A 82 -6.49 15.34 4.56
N LEU A 83 -5.92 14.98 5.71
CA LEU A 83 -4.59 14.38 5.80
C LEU A 83 -4.67 12.86 5.80
N TYR A 84 -3.83 12.22 5.00
CA TYR A 84 -3.67 10.78 4.94
C TYR A 84 -2.24 10.41 5.27
N GLU A 85 -2.08 9.49 6.21
CA GLU A 85 -0.78 8.89 6.53
C GLU A 85 -0.68 7.54 5.81
N HIS A 86 0.45 7.28 5.18
CA HIS A 86 0.67 6.02 4.45
C HIS A 86 2.13 5.60 4.45
N ILE A 87 2.40 4.34 4.11
CA ILE A 87 3.76 3.82 4.01
C ILE A 87 4.45 4.46 2.81
N GLY A 88 5.57 5.16 3.06
CA GLY A 88 6.39 5.75 2.03
C GLY A 88 7.77 5.08 1.92
N SER A 89 8.73 5.82 1.36
CA SER A 89 10.11 5.37 1.18
C SER A 89 10.21 4.11 0.31
N PHE A 90 11.27 3.31 0.51
CA PHE A 90 11.51 2.17 -0.37
C PHE A 90 10.43 1.09 -0.22
N LEU A 91 9.99 0.79 1.00
CA LEU A 91 8.91 -0.16 1.28
C LEU A 91 7.60 0.24 0.58
N GLY A 92 7.21 1.53 0.64
CA GLY A 92 5.99 1.99 -0.03
C GLY A 92 6.04 1.78 -1.56
N THR A 93 7.22 1.99 -2.16
CA THR A 93 7.43 1.76 -3.59
C THR A 93 7.34 0.27 -3.91
N THR A 94 8.04 -0.56 -3.14
CA THR A 94 8.06 -2.01 -3.31
C THR A 94 6.68 -2.64 -3.12
N LEU A 95 5.89 -2.15 -2.17
CA LEU A 95 4.50 -2.58 -2.00
C LEU A 95 3.65 -2.25 -3.22
N MET A 96 3.75 -1.02 -3.75
CA MET A 96 3.00 -0.63 -4.95
C MET A 96 3.38 -1.49 -6.16
N GLU A 97 4.68 -1.73 -6.37
CA GLU A 97 5.18 -2.62 -7.43
C GLU A 97 4.64 -4.05 -7.24
N LYS A 98 4.71 -4.61 -6.03
CA LYS A 98 4.19 -5.94 -5.72
C LYS A 98 2.68 -6.03 -5.96
N MET A 99 1.92 -5.01 -5.59
CA MET A 99 0.48 -4.95 -5.82
C MET A 99 0.14 -4.91 -7.32
N LEU A 100 0.96 -4.27 -8.15
CA LEU A 100 0.83 -4.31 -9.62
C LEU A 100 1.12 -5.71 -10.16
N GLU A 101 2.22 -6.33 -9.73
CA GLU A 101 2.62 -7.68 -10.13
C GLU A 101 1.57 -8.74 -9.77
N LEU A 102 1.03 -8.67 -8.55
CA LEU A 102 -0.04 -9.56 -8.09
C LEU A 102 -1.38 -9.28 -8.78
N GLY A 103 -1.49 -8.18 -9.53
CA GLY A 103 -2.74 -7.72 -10.15
C GLY A 103 -3.77 -7.23 -9.14
N TRP A 104 -3.33 -6.85 -7.94
CA TRP A 104 -4.20 -6.24 -6.93
C TRP A 104 -4.61 -4.83 -7.34
N ILE A 105 -3.67 -4.10 -7.93
CA ILE A 105 -3.93 -2.81 -8.56
C ILE A 105 -3.57 -2.89 -10.03
N LYS A 106 -4.24 -2.10 -10.85
CA LYS A 106 -3.91 -1.97 -12.28
C LYS A 106 -3.74 -0.50 -12.65
N LYS A 107 -2.78 -0.23 -13.53
CA LYS A 107 -2.59 1.11 -14.10
C LYS A 107 -3.59 1.32 -15.23
N LYS A 108 -4.41 2.38 -15.14
CA LYS A 108 -5.37 2.79 -16.18
C LYS A 108 -4.79 3.88 -17.08
N ASP A 109 -4.03 4.79 -16.49
CA ASP A 109 -3.37 5.92 -17.16
C ASP A 109 -2.08 6.29 -16.40
N GLU A 110 -1.33 7.31 -16.82
CA GLU A 110 -0.02 7.67 -16.28
C GLU A 110 0.02 7.74 -14.75
N LYS A 111 -1.02 8.32 -14.12
CA LYS A 111 -1.16 8.51 -12.67
C LYS A 111 -2.47 7.97 -12.11
N ILE A 112 -3.21 7.17 -12.89
CA ILE A 112 -4.51 6.64 -12.47
C ILE A 112 -4.37 5.14 -12.27
N PHE A 113 -4.56 4.71 -11.04
CA PHE A 113 -4.56 3.30 -10.65
C PHE A 113 -5.95 2.91 -10.16
N GLU A 114 -6.31 1.65 -10.37
CA GLU A 114 -7.61 1.11 -9.95
C GLU A 114 -7.40 -0.14 -9.11
N LEU A 115 -8.17 -0.28 -8.02
CA LEU A 115 -8.22 -1.51 -7.24
C LEU A 115 -9.04 -2.55 -8.00
N THR A 116 -8.50 -3.77 -8.15
CA THR A 116 -9.19 -4.88 -8.82
C THR A 116 -9.97 -5.73 -7.81
N GLU A 117 -10.91 -6.55 -8.29
CA GLU A 117 -11.58 -7.56 -7.44
C GLU A 117 -10.55 -8.51 -6.79
N LYS A 118 -9.51 -8.89 -7.54
CA LYS A 118 -8.41 -9.70 -7.02
C LYS A 118 -7.66 -8.97 -5.91
N GLY A 119 -7.50 -7.65 -6.03
CA GLY A 119 -6.88 -6.81 -5.01
C GLY A 119 -7.72 -6.69 -3.75
N ILE A 120 -9.04 -6.59 -3.89
CA ILE A 120 -9.98 -6.62 -2.76
C ILE A 120 -9.77 -7.92 -1.97
N THR A 121 -9.91 -9.08 -2.62
CA THR A 121 -9.71 -10.38 -1.98
C THR A 121 -8.29 -10.56 -1.43
N GLY A 122 -7.27 -10.14 -2.17
CA GLY A 122 -5.87 -10.27 -1.78
C GLY A 122 -5.52 -9.44 -0.56
N LEU A 123 -5.94 -8.18 -0.51
CA LEU A 123 -5.75 -7.30 0.65
C LEU A 123 -6.48 -7.80 1.88
N GLU A 124 -7.72 -8.27 1.74
CA GLU A 124 -8.47 -8.87 2.85
C GLU A 124 -7.82 -10.16 3.35
N SER A 125 -7.33 -11.01 2.44
CA SER A 125 -6.61 -12.23 2.81
C SER A 125 -5.29 -11.93 3.50
N PHE A 126 -4.64 -10.82 3.13
CA PHE A 126 -3.45 -10.31 3.82
C PHE A 126 -3.78 -9.64 5.17
N GLY A 127 -5.06 -9.39 5.48
CA GLY A 127 -5.51 -8.82 6.75
C GLY A 127 -5.81 -7.31 6.72
N VAL A 128 -5.68 -6.66 5.56
CA VAL A 128 -6.02 -5.25 5.40
C VAL A 128 -7.54 -5.08 5.35
N ASN A 129 -8.07 -4.29 6.28
CA ASN A 129 -9.50 -3.97 6.28
C ASN A 129 -9.81 -2.90 5.23
N ILE A 130 -10.42 -3.32 4.13
CA ILE A 130 -10.82 -2.45 3.03
C ILE A 130 -12.28 -2.01 3.11
N LYS A 131 -13.05 -2.36 4.15
CA LYS A 131 -14.48 -2.00 4.28
C LYS A 131 -14.73 -0.49 4.29
N THR A 132 -13.75 0.29 4.73
CA THR A 132 -13.81 1.77 4.66
C THR A 132 -13.62 2.30 3.23
N PHE A 133 -13.22 1.44 2.30
CA PHE A 133 -12.97 1.75 0.88
C PHE A 133 -14.03 1.13 -0.06
N VAL A 134 -14.91 0.20 0.40
CA VAL A 134 -15.94 -0.49 -0.41
C VAL A 134 -17.35 0.00 -0.14
#